data_AF-A0A923Z129-F1
#
_entry.id   AF-A0A923Z129-F1
#
_cell.length_a   1.000
_cell.length_b   1.000
_cell.length_c   1.000
_cell.angle_alpha   90.00
_cell.angle_beta   90.00
_cell.angle_gamma   90.00
#
_symmetry.space_group_name_H-M   'P 1'
#
loop_
_entity.id
_entity.type
_entity.pdbx_description
1 polymer ?
#
loop_
_entity_poly.entity_id
_entity_poly.type
_entity_poly.pdbx_seq_one_letter_code
_entity_poly.pdbx_strand_id
1 'polypeptide(L)' 'MAPTPIICALIGYVLGAIPFGLLLTRAFGAGDLRSIGSGNIGATNVLRTGRKGLAAATLLLDG' A
#
# COMPACT_ATOMS: atom_id res chain seq x y z
N MET A 1 17.22 10.16 -27.99
CA MET A 1 16.70 9.40 -26.84
C MET A 1 15.22 9.74 -26.72
N ALA A 2 14.32 8.82 -27.03
CA ALA A 2 12.88 9.11 -26.98
C ALA A 2 12.47 9.44 -25.53
N PRO A 3 11.55 10.40 -25.29
CA PRO A 3 11.11 10.77 -23.94
C PRO A 3 10.20 9.72 -23.29
N THR A 4 9.69 8.76 -24.08
CA THR A 4 8.79 7.68 -23.65
C THR A 4 9.21 6.95 -22.36
N PRO A 5 10.46 6.47 -22.18
CA PRO A 5 10.90 5.83 -20.93
C PRO A 5 10.76 6.73 -19.70
N ILE A 6 11.01 8.04 -19.82
CA ILE A 6 10.90 8.99 -18.71
C ILE A 6 9.44 9.14 -18.29
N ILE A 7 8.53 9.23 -19.27
CA ILE A 7 7.09 9.31 -19.02
C ILE A 7 6.58 8.03 -18.33
N CYS A 8 6.99 6.85 -18.82
CA CYS A 8 6.64 5.58 -18.20
C CYS A 8 7.16 5.48 -16.75
N ALA A 9 8.39 5.93 -16.50
CA ALA A 9 8.97 5.93 -15.15
C ALA A 9 8.23 6.87 -14.20
N LEU A 10 7.84 8.07 -14.67
CA LEU A 10 7.05 9.02 -13.89
C LEU A 10 5.67 8.45 -13.53
N ILE A 11 4.98 7.83 -14.49
CA ILE A 11 3.68 7.21 -14.24
C ILE A 11 3.83 6.05 -13.24
N GLY A 12 4.82 5.18 -13.42
CA GLY A 12 5.09 4.08 -12.49
C GLY A 12 5.40 4.58 -11.07
N TYR A 13 6.20 5.65 -10.95
CA TYR A 13 6.52 6.26 -9.67
C TYR A 13 5.27 6.82 -8.97
N VAL A 14 4.42 7.56 -9.69
CA VAL A 14 3.19 8.14 -9.12
C VAL A 14 2.21 7.03 -8.69
N LEU A 15 2.07 5.97 -9.48
CA LEU A 15 1.19 4.84 -9.14
C LEU A 15 1.72 4.05 -7.94
N GLY A 16 3.03 3.78 -7.88
CA GLY A 16 3.65 3.06 -6.77
C GLY A 16 3.81 3.87 -5.47
N ALA A 17 3.72 5.20 -5.55
CA ALA A 17 3.75 6.07 -4.37
C ALA A 17 2.44 6.07 -3.58
N ILE A 18 1.39 5.40 -4.07
CA ILE A 18 0.08 5.32 -3.38
C ILE A 18 0.20 4.37 -2.18
N PRO A 19 -0.07 4.83 -0.95
CA PRO A 19 0.06 4.00 0.25
C PRO A 19 -1.16 3.08 0.43
N PHE A 20 -1.28 2.02 -0.38
CA PHE A 20 -2.49 1.19 -0.42
C PHE A 20 -2.80 0.52 0.91
N GLY A 21 -1.80 0.04 1.65
CA GLY A 21 -2.05 -0.57 2.95
C GLY A 21 -2.66 0.37 3.99
N LEU A 22 -2.30 1.66 3.97
CA LEU A 22 -2.93 2.68 4.82
C LEU A 22 -4.33 3.04 4.31
N LEU A 23 -4.50 3.14 2.99
CA LEU A 23 -5.77 3.49 2.37
C LEU A 23 -6.83 2.41 2.63
N LEU A 24 -6.48 1.14 2.41
CA LEU A 24 -7.34 -0.01 2.65
C LEU A 24 -7.67 -0.17 4.13
N THR A 25 -6.70 -0.09 5.02
CA THR A 25 -6.99 -0.25 6.46
C THR A 25 -7.87 0.87 6.99
N ARG A 26 -7.69 2.11 6.54
CA ARG A 26 -8.58 3.22 6.90
C ARG A 26 -9.97 3.08 6.29
N ALA A 27 -10.08 2.76 5.00
CA ALA A 27 -11.37 2.62 4.32
C ALA A 27 -12.24 1.50 4.89
N PHE A 28 -11.62 0.41 5.36
CA PHE A 28 -12.34 -0.75 5.91
C PHE A 28 -12.46 -0.74 7.44
N GLY A 29 -12.12 0.37 8.11
CA GLY A 29 -12.34 0.56 9.54
C GLY A 29 -11.39 -0.25 10.44
N ALA A 30 -10.15 -0.47 10.02
CA ALA A 30 -9.10 -1.07 10.85
C ALA A 30 -8.37 -0.06 11.75
N GLY A 31 -8.77 1.22 11.71
CA GLY A 31 -8.15 2.30 12.49
C GLY A 31 -6.86 2.83 11.88
N ASP A 32 -6.02 3.48 12.69
CA ASP A 32 -4.72 3.97 12.22
C ASP A 32 -3.67 2.86 12.25
N LEU A 33 -3.27 2.39 11.07
CA LEU A 33 -2.28 1.33 10.91
C LEU A 33 -0.92 1.67 11.53
N ARG A 34 -0.58 2.96 11.68
CA ARG A 34 0.66 3.42 12.31
C ARG A 34 0.69 3.17 13.82
N SER A 35 -0.48 3.01 14.44
CA SER A 35 -0.61 2.66 15.86
C SER A 35 -0.61 1.15 16.14
N ILE A 36 -0.57 0.33 15.09
CA ILE A 36 -0.70 -1.13 15.19
C ILE A 36 0.62 -1.80 14.78
N GLY A 37 1.05 -2.82 15.54
CA GLY A 37 2.18 -3.66 15.20
C GLY A 37 3.50 -2.88 15.09
N SER A 38 4.14 -2.92 13.92
CA SER A 38 5.42 -2.23 13.67
C SER A 38 5.26 -0.78 13.23
N GLY A 39 4.03 -0.29 13.10
CA GLY A 39 3.72 1.06 12.61
C GLY A 39 3.94 1.28 11.11
N ASN A 40 4.31 0.22 10.37
CA ASN A 40 4.56 0.30 8.93
C ASN A 40 3.26 0.08 8.14
N ILE A 41 3.15 0.59 6.90
CA ILE A 41 1.90 0.51 6.13
C ILE A 41 1.76 -0.75 5.26
N GLY A 42 2.82 -1.54 5.13
CA GLY A 42 2.83 -2.70 4.23
C GLY A 42 1.94 -3.88 4.69
N ALA A 43 1.73 -4.83 3.78
CA ALA A 43 0.85 -5.99 3.94
C ALA A 43 1.09 -6.80 5.23
N THR A 44 2.36 -6.97 5.65
CA THR A 44 2.69 -7.68 6.91
C THR A 44 2.12 -6.98 8.13
N ASN A 45 2.10 -5.64 8.16
CA ASN A 45 1.52 -4.92 9.28
C ASN A 45 -0.01 -4.86 9.20
N VAL A 46 -0.56 -4.77 7.98
CA VAL A 46 -2.00 -4.95 7.74
C VAL A 46 -2.47 -6.30 8.28
N LEU A 47 -1.68 -7.37 8.11
CA LEU A 47 -2.00 -8.69 8.65
C LEU A 47 -2.11 -8.69 10.19
N ARG A 48 -1.33 -7.84 10.89
CA ARG A 48 -1.38 -7.68 12.35
C ARG A 48 -2.66 -7.00 12.85
N THR A 49 -3.45 -6.39 11.96
CA THR A 49 -4.81 -5.92 12.29
C THR A 49 -5.83 -7.08 12.39
N GLY A 50 -5.42 -8.31 12.08
CA GLY A 50 -6.31 -9.49 12.02
C GLY A 50 -7.07 -9.63 10.70
N ARG A 51 -6.97 -8.65 9.79
CA ARG A 51 -7.70 -8.63 8.52
C ARG A 51 -6.88 -9.23 7.37
N LYS A 52 -6.87 -10.56 7.29
CA LYS A 52 -6.14 -11.32 6.26
C LYS A 52 -6.48 -10.90 4.82
N GLY A 53 -7.76 -10.60 4.54
CA GLY A 53 -8.19 -10.13 3.22
C GLY A 53 -7.59 -8.78 2.83
N LEU A 54 -7.51 -7.82 3.76
CA LEU A 54 -6.87 -6.54 3.50
C LEU A 54 -5.36 -6.68 3.33
N ALA A 55 -4.73 -7.60 4.07
CA ALA A 55 -3.31 -7.87 3.91
C ALA A 55 -3.00 -8.44 2.53
N ALA A 56 -3.83 -9.35 2.02
CA ALA A 56 -3.70 -9.88 0.66
C ALA A 56 -3.94 -8.80 -0.40
N ALA A 57 -4.98 -7.96 -0.24
CA ALA A 57 -5.23 -6.85 -1.15
C ALA A 57 -4.08 -5.83 -1.16
N THR A 58 -3.49 -5.54 0.01
CA THR A 58 -2.32 -4.66 0.12
C THR A 58 -1.12 -5.27 -0.60
N LEU A 59 -0.87 -6.57 -0.44
CA LEU A 59 0.24 -7.25 -1.10
C LEU A 59 0.10 -7.26 -2.63
N LEU A 60 -1.13 -7.35 -3.15
CA LEU A 60 -1.39 -7.31 -4.59
C LEU A 60 -1.29 -5.90 -5.20
N LEU A 61 -1.46 -4.85 -4.38
CA LEU A 61 -1.44 -3.46 -4.84
C LEU A 61 -0.09 -2.76 -4.60
N ASP A 62 0.61 -3.09 -3.50
CA ASP A 62 1.94 -2.55 -3.16
C ASP A 62 3.10 -3.47 -3.64
N GLY A 63 2.80 -4.72 -4.02
CA GLY A 63 3.79 -5.75 -4.37
C GLY A 63 4.15 -5.82 -5.84
#